data_AF-A0A564YZF0-F1
#
_entry.id   AF-A0A564YZF0-F1
#
_cell.length_a   1.000
_cell.length_b   1.000
_cell.length_c   1.000
_cell.angle_alpha   90.00
_cell.angle_beta   90.00
_cell.angle_gamma   90.00
#
_symmetry.space_group_name_H-M   'P 1'
#
loop_
_entity.id
_entity.type
_entity.pdbx_description
1 polymer ?
#
loop_
_entity_poly.entity_id
_entity_poly.type
_entity_poly.pdbx_seq_one_letter_code
_entity_poly.pdbx_strand_id
1 'polypeptide(L)' 'MRPNIDYRFRVRTRNRVGVSEPSVSTRGTCSILATAPDSNPNELYVYGTTPNNLVIQWSTMPYIE' A
#
# COMPACT_ATOMS: atom_id res chain seq x y z
N MET A 1 -1.14 -0.94 -9.68
CA MET A 1 -1.92 -1.37 -8.50
C MET A 1 -0.94 -1.94 -7.50
N ARG A 2 -1.15 -1.71 -6.21
CA ARG A 2 -0.21 -2.13 -5.17
C ARG A 2 -0.83 -3.20 -4.28
N PRO A 3 -0.01 -4.09 -3.69
CA PRO A 3 -0.44 -5.09 -2.72
C PRO A 3 -1.20 -4.46 -1.55
N ASN A 4 -2.19 -5.16 -1.02
CA ASN A 4 -2.94 -4.75 0.17
C ASN A 4 -3.65 -3.38 0.05
N ILE A 5 -4.03 -2.98 -1.17
CA ILE A 5 -4.85 -1.80 -1.44
C ILE A 5 -6.13 -2.23 -2.16
N ASP A 6 -7.27 -1.69 -1.70
CA ASP A 6 -8.58 -1.89 -2.31
C ASP A 6 -8.80 -0.91 -3.46
N TYR A 7 -9.04 -1.46 -4.66
CA TYR A 7 -9.36 -0.69 -5.86
C TYR A 7 -10.83 -0.80 -6.25
N ARG A 8 -11.32 0.28 -6.89
CA ARG A 8 -12.63 0.35 -7.53
C ARG A 8 -12.47 0.93 -8.93
N PHE A 9 -13.12 0.32 -9.92
CA PHE A 9 -12.94 0.70 -11.32
C PHE A 9 -14.18 1.38 -11.88
N ARG A 10 -13.96 2.29 -12.84
CA ARG A 10 -14.98 2.92 -13.67
C ARG A 10 -14.53 2.85 -15.14
N VAL A 11 -15.49 2.81 -16.06
CA VAL A 11 -15.23 2.75 -17.49
C VAL A 11 -15.78 4.00 -18.18
N ARG A 12 -15.06 4.51 -19.18
CA ARG A 12 -15.50 5.59 -20.07
C ARG A 12 -15.44 5.10 -21.51
N THR A 13 -16.40 5.51 -22.34
CA THR A 13 -16.37 5.25 -23.78
C THR A 13 -15.85 6.49 -24.52
N ARG A 14 -15.21 6.28 -25.68
CA ARG A 14 -14.69 7.37 -26.53
C ARG A 14 -15.11 7.18 -27.97
N ASN A 15 -15.59 8.23 -28.61
CA ASN A 15 -15.88 8.29 -30.03
C ASN A 15 -15.29 9.57 -30.66
N ARG A 16 -15.65 9.87 -31.91
CA ARG A 16 -15.17 11.07 -32.63
C ARG A 16 -15.63 12.40 -32.02
N VAL A 17 -16.74 12.40 -31.27
CA VAL A 17 -17.28 13.60 -30.61
C VAL A 17 -16.55 13.85 -29.29
N GLY A 18 -16.20 12.79 -28.54
CA GLY A 18 -15.48 12.95 -27.28
C GLY A 18 -15.50 11.71 -26.38
N VAL A 19 -15.22 11.93 -25.09
CA VAL A 19 -15.21 10.91 -24.04
C VAL A 19 -16.48 11.05 -23.20
N SER A 20 -17.16 9.94 -22.91
CA SER A 20 -18.36 9.92 -22.06
C SER A 20 -18.06 10.29 -20.60
N GLU A 21 -19.10 10.52 -19.82
CA GLU A 21 -19.00 10.45 -18.35
C GLU A 21 -18.61 9.01 -17.90
N PRO A 22 -17.91 8.86 -16.76
CA PRO A 22 -17.61 7.56 -16.19
C PRO A 22 -18.85 6.76 -15.83
N SER A 23 -18.76 5.44 -15.97
CA SER A 23 -19.74 4.51 -15.41
C SER A 23 -19.81 4.62 -13.88
N VAL A 24 -20.85 4.02 -13.31
CA VAL A 24 -20.84 3.67 -11.88
C VAL A 24 -19.62 2.81 -11.56
N SER A 25 -19.12 2.95 -10.33
CA SER A 25 -18.04 2.14 -9.81
C SER A 25 -18.41 0.65 -9.76
N THR A 26 -17.42 -0.23 -9.83
CA THR A 26 -17.57 -1.64 -9.45
C THR A 26 -18.21 -1.76 -8.06
N ARG A 27 -19.17 -2.70 -7.89
CA ARG A 27 -19.87 -2.95 -6.62
C ARG A 27 -18.91 -3.45 -5.54
N GLY A 28 -18.03 -4.39 -5.89
CA GLY A 28 -16.97 -4.89 -5.02
C GLY A 28 -15.69 -4.08 -5.13
N THR A 29 -14.83 -4.23 -4.13
CA THR A 29 -13.42 -3.86 -4.22
C THR A 29 -12.63 -5.01 -4.85
N CYS A 30 -11.55 -4.66 -5.55
CA CYS A 30 -10.57 -5.60 -6.05
C CYS A 30 -9.26 -5.28 -5.35
N SER A 31 -8.68 -6.25 -4.66
CA SER A 31 -7.40 -6.10 -3.97
C SER A 31 -6.36 -7.04 -4.56
N ILE A 32 -5.12 -6.59 -4.51
CA ILE A 32 -3.97 -7.44 -4.73
C ILE A 32 -3.57 -8.02 -3.36
N LEU A 33 -3.29 -9.32 -3.32
CA LEU A 33 -2.84 -9.99 -2.10
C LEU A 33 -1.61 -9.29 -1.51
N ALA A 34 -1.56 -9.23 -0.18
CA ALA A 34 -0.39 -8.71 0.52
C ALA A 34 0.85 -9.53 0.18
N THR A 35 2.00 -8.86 0.13
CA THR A 35 3.32 -9.46 -0.09
C THR A 35 4.31 -8.90 0.93
N ALA A 36 5.51 -9.49 1.00
CA ALA A 36 6.58 -8.98 1.84
C ALA A 36 6.94 -7.53 1.45
N PRO A 37 7.23 -6.64 2.40
CA PRO A 37 7.72 -5.30 2.09
C PRO A 37 9.03 -5.36 1.30
N ASP A 38 9.17 -4.51 0.29
CA ASP A 38 10.37 -4.47 -0.57
C ASP A 38 11.56 -3.74 0.09
N SER A 39 11.33 -3.11 1.25
CA SER A 39 12.31 -2.28 1.95
C SER A 39 12.38 -2.65 3.42
N ASN A 40 13.56 -2.43 4.01
CA ASN A 40 13.77 -2.58 5.45
C ASN A 40 13.19 -1.40 6.24
N PRO A 41 12.93 -1.58 7.55
CA PRO A 41 12.58 -0.48 8.43
C PRO A 41 13.68 0.58 8.52
N ASN A 42 13.28 1.83 8.71
CA ASN A 42 14.20 2.94 8.95
C ASN A 42 14.48 3.10 10.44
N GLU A 43 15.52 3.89 10.75
CA GLU A 43 15.84 4.30 12.13
C GLU A 43 16.01 3.12 13.10
N LEU A 44 16.82 2.13 12.71
CA LEU A 44 17.14 0.99 13.57
C LEU A 44 17.99 1.45 14.76
N TYR A 45 17.44 1.34 15.96
CA TYR A 45 18.11 1.56 17.23
C TYR A 45 18.27 0.24 17.97
N VAL A 46 19.49 -0.01 18.42
CA VAL A 46 19.84 -1.17 19.24
C VAL A 46 20.48 -0.67 20.51
N TYR A 47 19.91 -1.00 21.67
CA TYR A 47 20.44 -0.59 22.96
C TYR A 47 20.25 -1.66 24.03
N GLY A 48 21.12 -1.69 25.04
CA GLY A 48 21.02 -2.60 26.18
C GLY A 48 21.62 -1.94 27.41
N THR A 49 20.89 -1.93 28.52
CA THR A 49 21.32 -1.27 29.76
C THR A 49 21.75 -2.26 30.85
N THR A 50 21.52 -3.56 30.64
CA THR A 50 21.85 -4.64 31.58
C THR A 50 22.50 -5.82 30.86
N PRO A 51 23.24 -6.70 31.58
CA PRO A 51 23.73 -7.95 31.01
C PRO A 51 22.56 -8.79 30.46
N ASN A 52 22.79 -9.42 29.31
CA ASN A 52 21.79 -10.24 28.61
C ASN A 52 20.53 -9.48 28.16
N ASN A 53 20.60 -8.15 28.05
CA ASN A 53 19.52 -7.32 27.52
C ASN A 53 19.90 -6.69 26.19
N LEU A 54 19.01 -6.87 25.20
CA LEU A 54 19.07 -6.25 23.90
C LEU A 54 17.68 -5.76 23.53
N VAL A 55 17.51 -4.46 23.37
CA VAL A 55 16.30 -3.82 22.89
C VAL A 55 16.54 -3.34 21.46
N ILE A 56 15.62 -3.69 20.57
CA ILE A 56 15.67 -3.35 19.15
C ILE A 56 14.41 -2.55 18.82
N GLN A 57 14.59 -1.36 18.28
CA GLN A 57 13.50 -0.45 17.90
C GLN A 57 13.76 0.09 16.50
N TRP A 58 12.69 0.33 15.73
CA TRP A 58 12.74 0.94 14.41
C TRP A 58 11.49 1.82 14.20
N SER A 59 11.53 2.71 13.21
CA SER A 59 10.38 3.53 12.85
C SER A 59 9.32 2.70 12.13
N THR A 60 8.04 3.07 12.25
CA THR A 60 6.95 2.42 11.49
C THR A 60 7.25 2.38 10.00
N MET A 61 6.93 1.26 9.35
CA MET A 61 7.10 1.14 7.90
C MET A 61 6.28 2.23 7.18
N PRO A 62 6.85 2.90 6.17
CA PRO A 62 6.11 3.88 5.39
C PRO A 62 4.92 3.21 4.72
N TYR A 63 3.81 3.95 4.62
CA TYR A 63 2.67 3.51 3.81
C TYR A 63 3.14 3.34 2.36
N ILE A 64 2.78 2.22 1.75
CA ILE A 64 2.98 2.00 0.33
C ILE A 64 1.88 2.83 -0.37
N GLU A 65 2.24 3.97 -0.99
CA GLU A 65 1.32 4.90 -1.69
C GLU A 65 0.56 4.31 -2.91
#